data_AF-W4QAH7-F1
#
_entry.id   AF-W4QAH7-F1
#
_cell.length_a   1.000
_cell.length_b   1.000
_cell.length_c   1.000
_cell.angle_alpha   90.00
_cell.angle_beta   90.00
_cell.angle_gamma   90.00
#
_symmetry.space_group_name_H-M   'P 1'
#
loop_
_entity.id
_entity.type
_entity.pdbx_description
1 polymer ?
#
loop_
_entity_poly.entity_id
_entity_poly.type
_entity_poly.pdbx_seq_one_letter_code
_entity_poly.pdbx_strand_id
1 'polypeptide(L)'
;MVYVLLIIGFGLLIKGADYFIDGSSNIAALFRVPPLIVGLTIVAFGTGAPEATVSIIAALEGNADVTIGNIIGSNLLNMSLVVGITAAIFPLAVERPTIKKEIPFAFLATVVLLVVMSDRQLEFATENWITRSDGIIFLLFFAIFLYYVIEAARNSREEEPLDLNKNDQHIGGWGKNVLITVVGLAAIVLGGFLVVESSTDIALRLGMSETLVGLTIVAIGSSLPELITSITAAMKQQSEIALGNIVGSSIFNLFFVLGISSIISPLPVNDKLFFDIVVLLILTIVLFIFSLTHYKVKKYEGMALTFFYILYLIYIIMRN
;
A
#
# COMPACT_ATOMS: atom_id res chain seq x y z
N MET A 1 30.08 -9.37 2.40
CA MET A 1 29.07 -9.70 1.37
C MET A 1 27.72 -9.05 1.67
N VAL A 2 27.19 -9.17 2.89
CA VAL A 2 25.88 -8.62 3.30
C VAL A 2 25.73 -7.11 3.03
N TYR A 3 26.71 -6.30 3.42
CA TYR A 3 26.68 -4.85 3.11
C TYR A 3 26.63 -4.52 1.61
N VAL A 4 27.25 -5.36 0.77
CA VAL A 4 27.21 -5.18 -0.69
C VAL A 4 25.83 -5.54 -1.23
N LEU A 5 25.23 -6.63 -0.74
CA LEU A 5 23.86 -7.02 -1.09
C LEU A 5 22.83 -5.97 -0.66
N LEU A 6 23.02 -5.35 0.51
CA LEU A 6 22.20 -4.24 0.98
C LEU A 6 22.25 -3.04 0.00
N ILE A 7 23.45 -2.64 -0.43
CA ILE A 7 23.64 -1.54 -1.38
C ILE A 7 23.03 -1.89 -2.75
N ILE A 8 23.24 -3.11 -3.24
CA ILE A 8 22.63 -3.59 -4.49
C ILE A 8 21.10 -3.59 -4.38
N GLY A 9 20.55 -4.03 -3.25
CA GLY A 9 19.11 -4.05 -2.98
C GLY A 9 18.49 -2.66 -3.06
N PHE A 10 19.09 -1.66 -2.40
CA PHE A 10 18.65 -0.27 -2.53
C PHE A 10 18.80 0.27 -3.95
N GLY A 11 19.89 -0.09 -4.65
CA GLY A 11 20.08 0.26 -6.06
C GLY A 11 18.96 -0.28 -6.95
N LEU A 12 18.57 -1.54 -6.74
CA LEU A 12 17.46 -2.20 -7.45
C LEU A 12 16.10 -1.58 -7.10
N LEU A 13 15.84 -1.25 -5.83
CA LEU A 13 14.61 -0.55 -5.44
C LEU A 13 14.47 0.79 -6.15
N ILE A 14 15.51 1.63 -6.09
CA ILE A 14 15.46 3.00 -6.65
C ILE A 14 15.35 2.94 -8.17
N LYS A 15 16.21 2.14 -8.84
CA LYS A 15 16.16 2.03 -10.31
C LYS A 15 14.96 1.25 -10.81
N GLY A 16 14.52 0.25 -10.06
CA GLY A 16 13.29 -0.49 -10.34
C GLY A 16 12.08 0.42 -10.28
N ALA A 17 11.97 1.27 -9.25
CA ALA A 17 10.92 2.27 -9.12
C ALA A 17 10.94 3.28 -10.28
N ASP A 18 12.13 3.75 -10.70
CA ASP A 18 12.25 4.62 -11.88
C ASP A 18 11.58 3.98 -13.10
N TYR A 19 11.95 2.75 -13.44
CA TYR A 19 11.42 2.03 -14.59
C TYR A 19 9.95 1.66 -14.43
N PHE A 20 9.54 1.23 -13.24
CA PHE A 20 8.18 0.82 -12.98
C PHE A 20 7.20 1.99 -13.14
N ILE A 21 7.56 3.16 -12.62
CA ILE A 21 6.77 4.38 -12.76
C ILE A 21 6.73 4.86 -14.21
N ASP A 22 7.87 4.90 -14.91
CA ASP A 22 7.92 5.32 -16.32
C ASP A 22 7.10 4.38 -17.22
N GLY A 23 7.26 3.07 -17.05
CA GLY A 23 6.49 2.07 -17.79
C GLY A 23 4.99 2.18 -17.52
N SER A 24 4.60 2.29 -16.24
CA SER A 24 3.20 2.38 -15.83
C SER A 24 2.55 3.69 -16.30
N SER A 25 3.24 4.82 -16.19
CA SER A 25 2.77 6.11 -16.69
C SER A 25 2.62 6.11 -18.22
N ASN A 26 3.57 5.52 -18.95
CA ASN A 26 3.46 5.38 -20.40
C ASN A 26 2.31 4.45 -20.82
N ILE A 27 2.06 3.38 -20.06
CA ILE A 27 0.87 2.55 -20.24
C ILE A 27 -0.38 3.40 -20.04
N ALA A 28 -0.48 4.19 -18.97
CA ALA A 28 -1.63 5.07 -18.72
C ALA A 28 -1.91 5.99 -19.93
N ALA A 29 -0.85 6.63 -20.45
CA ALA A 29 -0.94 7.49 -21.62
C ALA A 29 -1.36 6.74 -22.90
N LEU A 30 -0.83 5.54 -23.15
CA LEU A 30 -1.18 4.73 -24.32
C LEU A 30 -2.66 4.29 -24.32
N PHE A 31 -3.23 3.95 -23.15
CA PHE A 31 -4.65 3.57 -23.04
C PHE A 31 -5.58 4.77 -22.84
N ARG A 32 -5.03 5.98 -22.68
CA ARG A 32 -5.77 7.21 -22.32
C ARG A 32 -6.59 7.01 -21.05
N VAL A 33 -5.94 6.44 -20.04
CA VAL A 33 -6.53 6.30 -18.72
C VAL A 33 -5.79 7.25 -17.77
N PRO A 34 -6.49 7.88 -16.81
CA PRO A 34 -5.87 8.75 -15.83
C PRO A 34 -4.70 8.08 -15.09
N PRO A 35 -3.59 8.78 -14.85
CA PRO A 35 -2.46 8.25 -14.08
C PRO A 35 -2.88 7.69 -12.71
N LEU A 36 -3.85 8.33 -12.04
CA LEU A 36 -4.44 7.86 -10.80
C LEU A 36 -4.93 6.39 -10.88
N ILE A 37 -5.58 6.00 -11.98
CA ILE A 37 -6.14 4.65 -12.16
C ILE A 37 -5.04 3.60 -12.19
N VAL A 38 -3.94 3.91 -12.89
CA VAL A 38 -2.77 3.03 -12.94
C VAL A 38 -2.09 2.97 -11.57
N GLY A 39 -2.05 4.08 -10.83
CA GLY A 39 -1.64 4.13 -9.43
C GLY A 39 -2.45 3.19 -8.54
N LEU A 40 -3.78 3.24 -8.64
CA LEU A 40 -4.73 2.43 -7.87
C LEU A 40 -4.73 0.93 -8.21
N THR A 41 -4.12 0.55 -9.34
CA THR A 41 -4.17 -0.83 -9.86
C THR A 41 -2.79 -1.41 -10.09
N ILE A 42 -2.18 -1.15 -11.24
CA ILE A 42 -0.90 -1.76 -11.63
C ILE A 42 0.17 -1.48 -10.59
N VAL A 43 0.26 -0.22 -10.12
CA VAL A 43 1.27 0.19 -9.15
C VAL A 43 0.94 -0.39 -7.78
N ALA A 44 -0.25 -0.11 -7.23
CA ALA A 44 -0.69 -0.62 -5.94
C ALA A 44 -0.64 -2.15 -5.81
N PHE A 45 -1.20 -2.88 -6.77
CA PHE A 45 -1.27 -4.34 -6.70
C PHE A 45 0.09 -4.97 -7.00
N GLY A 46 0.91 -4.30 -7.84
CA GLY A 46 2.26 -4.72 -8.12
C GLY A 46 3.14 -4.63 -6.88
N THR A 47 3.23 -3.44 -6.27
CA THR A 47 4.05 -3.26 -5.07
C THR A 47 3.52 -4.04 -3.88
N GLY A 48 2.20 -4.21 -3.77
CA GLY A 48 1.53 -4.93 -2.67
C GLY A 48 1.51 -6.46 -2.82
N ALA A 49 2.07 -6.99 -3.90
CA ALA A 49 2.17 -8.43 -4.12
C ALA A 49 3.00 -9.18 -3.05
N PRO A 50 4.14 -8.64 -2.54
CA PRO A 50 4.87 -9.21 -1.41
C PRO A 50 4.00 -9.32 -0.16
N GLU A 51 3.25 -8.26 0.21
CA GLU A 51 2.33 -8.29 1.34
C GLU A 51 1.23 -9.34 1.16
N ALA A 52 0.64 -9.39 -0.04
CA ALA A 52 -0.35 -10.41 -0.38
C ALA A 52 0.23 -11.82 -0.21
N THR A 53 1.46 -12.03 -0.69
CA THR A 53 2.15 -13.33 -0.61
C THR A 53 2.38 -13.72 0.84
N VAL A 54 2.91 -12.83 1.67
CA VAL A 54 3.17 -13.09 3.10
C VAL A 54 1.87 -13.43 3.84
N SER A 55 0.82 -12.62 3.66
CA SER A 55 -0.45 -12.82 4.36
C SER A 55 -1.19 -14.09 3.90
N ILE A 56 -1.22 -14.36 2.60
CA ILE A 56 -1.90 -15.54 2.05
C ILE A 56 -1.17 -16.82 2.45
N ILE A 57 0.17 -16.83 2.42
CA ILE A 57 0.96 -17.98 2.90
C ILE A 57 0.75 -18.19 4.40
N ALA A 58 0.80 -17.12 5.21
CA ALA A 58 0.53 -17.22 6.64
C ALA A 58 -0.87 -17.79 6.92
N ALA A 59 -1.88 -17.40 6.14
CA ALA A 59 -3.23 -17.96 6.25
C ALA A 59 -3.30 -19.44 5.86
N LEU A 60 -2.56 -19.87 4.83
CA LEU A 60 -2.43 -21.28 4.45
C LEU A 60 -1.76 -22.12 5.54
N GLU A 61 -0.82 -21.52 6.29
CA GLU A 61 -0.14 -22.13 7.43
C GLU A 61 -0.95 -22.04 8.75
N GLY A 62 -2.14 -21.42 8.72
CA GLY A 62 -3.00 -21.25 9.90
C GLY A 62 -2.51 -20.18 10.88
N ASN A 63 -1.62 -19.29 10.46
CA ASN A 63 -1.08 -18.20 11.26
C ASN A 63 -1.86 -16.90 11.06
N ALA A 64 -2.97 -16.77 11.78
CA ALA A 64 -3.86 -15.62 11.71
C ALA A 64 -3.23 -14.31 12.23
N ASP A 65 -2.41 -14.38 13.28
CA ASP A 65 -1.73 -13.20 13.84
C ASP A 65 -0.79 -12.56 12.82
N VAL A 66 -0.02 -13.36 12.08
CA VAL A 66 0.85 -12.86 11.00
C VAL A 66 0.02 -12.32 9.84
N THR A 67 -1.05 -13.02 9.46
CA THR A 67 -1.94 -12.61 8.36
C THR A 67 -2.55 -11.23 8.63
N ILE A 68 -3.26 -11.08 9.74
CA ILE A 68 -3.98 -9.86 10.09
C ILE A 68 -2.98 -8.75 10.47
N GLY A 69 -1.93 -9.10 11.22
CA GLY A 69 -0.88 -8.17 11.64
C GLY A 69 -0.14 -7.55 10.46
N ASN A 70 0.21 -8.33 9.44
CA ASN A 70 0.85 -7.82 8.22
C ASN A 70 -0.08 -6.86 7.47
N ILE A 71 -1.36 -7.22 7.31
CA ILE A 71 -2.34 -6.38 6.59
C ILE A 71 -2.55 -5.05 7.31
N ILE A 72 -2.83 -5.06 8.62
CA ILE A 72 -3.08 -3.82 9.39
C ILE A 72 -1.80 -3.00 9.50
N GLY A 73 -0.67 -3.66 9.77
CA GLY A 73 0.64 -3.02 9.90
C GLY A 73 1.06 -2.27 8.64
N SER A 74 0.95 -2.91 7.47
CA SER A 74 1.25 -2.27 6.18
C SER A 74 0.28 -1.12 5.87
N ASN A 75 -1.00 -1.24 6.22
CA ASN A 75 -1.96 -0.14 6.07
C ASN A 75 -1.62 1.07 6.96
N LEU A 76 -1.24 0.82 8.21
CA LEU A 76 -0.79 1.86 9.13
C LEU A 76 0.47 2.55 8.62
N LEU A 77 1.46 1.77 8.18
CA LEU A 77 2.70 2.27 7.60
C LEU A 77 2.42 3.12 6.35
N ASN A 78 1.53 2.66 5.47
CA ASN A 78 1.14 3.39 4.27
C ASN A 78 0.50 4.75 4.59
N MET A 79 -0.51 4.76 5.47
CA MET A 79 -1.26 5.98 5.82
C MET A 79 -0.47 6.97 6.66
N SER A 80 0.64 6.55 7.28
CA SER A 80 1.48 7.39 8.12
C SER A 80 2.87 7.60 7.53
N LEU A 81 3.74 6.61 7.56
CA LEU A 81 5.14 6.71 7.12
C LEU A 81 5.27 6.94 5.61
N VAL A 82 4.55 6.19 4.76
CA VAL A 82 4.68 6.35 3.30
C VAL A 82 4.15 7.70 2.84
N VAL A 83 2.90 8.05 3.20
CA VAL A 83 2.39 9.42 2.94
C VAL A 83 3.32 10.45 3.54
N GLY A 84 3.75 10.22 4.79
CA GLY A 84 4.52 11.15 5.58
C GLY A 84 5.85 11.54 4.94
N ILE A 85 6.69 10.55 4.64
CA ILE A 85 7.98 10.75 4.02
C ILE A 85 7.80 11.31 2.61
N THR A 86 6.86 10.76 1.84
CA THR A 86 6.62 11.20 0.45
C THR A 86 6.23 12.68 0.42
N ALA A 87 5.26 13.10 1.24
CA ALA A 87 4.81 14.50 1.32
C ALA A 87 5.85 15.44 1.92
N ALA A 88 6.68 14.97 2.87
CA ALA A 88 7.78 15.75 3.44
C ALA A 88 8.86 16.08 2.37
N ILE A 89 9.18 15.11 1.51
CA ILE A 89 10.10 15.31 0.38
C ILE A 89 9.44 16.20 -0.68
N PHE A 90 8.27 15.77 -1.18
CA PHE A 90 7.53 16.42 -2.26
C PHE A 90 6.04 16.54 -1.91
N PRO A 91 5.49 17.76 -1.74
CA PRO A 91 4.07 17.94 -1.43
C PRO A 91 3.16 17.23 -2.43
N LEU A 92 2.25 16.40 -1.94
CA LEU A 92 1.40 15.57 -2.79
C LEU A 92 0.15 16.34 -3.18
N ALA A 93 -0.01 16.65 -4.47
CA ALA A 93 -1.26 17.18 -4.98
C ALA A 93 -2.34 16.08 -4.98
N VAL A 94 -3.54 16.40 -4.49
CA VAL A 94 -4.65 15.45 -4.35
C VAL A 94 -5.78 15.85 -5.28
N GLU A 95 -6.24 14.92 -6.11
CA GLU A 95 -7.35 15.17 -7.01
C GLU A 95 -8.73 15.03 -6.34
N ARG A 96 -9.74 15.61 -6.98
CA ARG A 96 -11.13 15.54 -6.50
C ARG A 96 -11.68 14.12 -6.41
N PRO A 97 -11.42 13.20 -7.37
CA PRO A 97 -11.81 11.80 -7.22
C PRO A 97 -11.23 11.24 -5.93
N THR A 98 -9.91 11.35 -5.72
CA THR A 98 -9.18 10.80 -4.55
C THR A 98 -9.84 11.17 -3.23
N ILE A 99 -10.23 12.43 -3.09
CA ILE A 99 -10.92 12.93 -1.89
C ILE A 99 -12.34 12.37 -1.78
N LYS A 100 -13.10 12.34 -2.87
CA LYS A 100 -14.54 12.01 -2.83
C LYS A 100 -14.82 10.51 -2.87
N LYS A 101 -13.91 9.69 -3.38
CA LYS A 101 -14.15 8.28 -3.66
C LYS A 101 -13.10 7.40 -3.01
N GLU A 102 -11.82 7.55 -3.36
CA GLU A 102 -10.77 6.60 -2.98
C GLU A 102 -10.46 6.61 -1.47
N ILE A 103 -10.20 7.77 -0.88
CA ILE A 103 -9.96 7.87 0.58
C ILE A 103 -11.20 7.43 1.37
N PRO A 104 -12.44 7.87 1.04
CA PRO A 104 -13.64 7.33 1.65
C PRO A 104 -13.82 5.82 1.49
N PHE A 105 -13.36 5.24 0.39
CA PHE A 105 -13.42 3.79 0.17
C PHE A 105 -12.41 3.04 1.04
N ALA A 106 -11.20 3.57 1.23
CA ALA A 106 -10.24 3.04 2.21
C ALA A 106 -10.75 3.17 3.65
N PHE A 107 -11.43 4.28 3.97
CA PHE A 107 -12.11 4.47 5.24
C PHE A 107 -13.21 3.42 5.43
N LEU A 108 -14.05 3.21 4.42
CA LEU A 108 -15.07 2.16 4.42
C LEU A 108 -14.45 0.78 4.64
N ALA A 109 -13.32 0.46 3.99
CA ALA A 109 -12.61 -0.80 4.20
C ALA A 109 -12.21 -1.02 5.66
N THR A 110 -11.69 0.03 6.29
CA THR A 110 -11.30 0.00 7.71
C THR A 110 -12.52 -0.15 8.63
N VAL A 111 -13.63 0.53 8.31
CA VAL A 111 -14.89 0.40 9.06
C VAL A 111 -15.49 -0.99 8.93
N VAL A 112 -15.55 -1.54 7.71
CA VAL A 112 -16.08 -2.89 7.46
C VAL A 112 -15.25 -3.91 8.24
N LEU A 113 -13.92 -3.80 8.22
CA LEU A 113 -13.04 -4.64 9.03
C LEU A 113 -13.37 -4.54 10.52
N LEU A 114 -13.47 -3.31 11.05
CA LEU A 114 -13.77 -3.09 12.46
C LEU A 114 -15.13 -3.68 12.88
N VAL A 115 -16.14 -3.59 12.01
CA VAL A 115 -17.47 -4.17 12.27
C VAL A 115 -17.41 -5.69 12.24
N VAL A 116 -16.81 -6.26 11.19
CA VAL A 116 -16.69 -7.72 10.99
C VAL A 116 -15.95 -8.40 12.14
N MET A 117 -14.87 -7.80 12.64
CA MET A 117 -14.11 -8.41 13.73
C MET A 117 -14.75 -8.28 15.11
N SER A 118 -15.88 -7.58 15.24
CA SER A 118 -16.50 -7.22 16.53
C SER A 118 -17.58 -8.21 16.98
N ASP A 119 -17.45 -9.50 16.67
CA ASP A 119 -18.45 -10.55 17.00
C ASP A 119 -18.79 -10.59 18.48
N ARG A 120 -17.81 -10.41 19.36
CA ARG A 120 -18.03 -10.43 20.82
C ARG A 120 -18.93 -9.29 21.27
N GLN A 121 -18.79 -8.10 20.67
CA GLN A 121 -19.58 -6.92 20.99
C GLN A 121 -20.94 -6.91 20.26
N LEU A 122 -20.99 -7.40 19.02
CA LEU A 122 -22.17 -7.29 18.15
C LEU A 122 -23.07 -8.55 18.19
N GLU A 123 -22.46 -9.73 18.26
CA GLU A 123 -23.16 -11.02 18.19
C GLU A 123 -23.13 -11.78 19.53
N PHE A 124 -22.55 -11.19 20.58
CA PHE A 124 -22.34 -11.82 21.89
C PHE A 124 -21.57 -13.16 21.80
N ALA A 125 -20.71 -13.30 20.79
CA ALA A 125 -19.84 -14.46 20.64
C ALA A 125 -18.79 -14.52 21.76
N THR A 126 -18.22 -15.70 21.99
CA THR A 126 -17.16 -15.89 23.00
C THR A 126 -15.82 -15.32 22.55
N GLU A 127 -15.56 -15.35 21.24
CA GLU A 127 -14.31 -14.95 20.60
C GLU A 127 -14.61 -14.20 19.30
N ASN A 128 -13.67 -13.35 18.88
CA ASN A 128 -13.75 -12.59 17.63
C ASN A 128 -13.08 -13.37 16.49
N TRP A 129 -13.76 -13.52 15.36
CA TRP A 129 -13.24 -14.28 14.22
C TRP A 129 -13.54 -13.56 12.90
N ILE A 130 -12.58 -13.53 11.99
CA ILE A 130 -12.87 -13.19 10.59
C ILE A 130 -13.19 -14.50 9.88
N THR A 131 -14.47 -14.69 9.58
CA THR A 131 -14.98 -15.92 8.98
C THR A 131 -14.82 -15.93 7.46
N ARG A 132 -15.11 -17.08 6.84
CA ARG A 132 -15.15 -17.22 5.38
C ARG A 132 -16.23 -16.36 4.74
N SER A 133 -17.37 -16.18 5.42
CA SER A 133 -18.45 -15.30 4.97
C SER A 133 -17.98 -13.85 4.92
N ASP A 134 -17.21 -13.41 5.90
CA ASP A 134 -16.66 -12.05 5.91
C ASP A 134 -15.63 -11.85 4.80
N GLY A 135 -14.85 -12.90 4.49
CA GLY A 135 -13.99 -12.91 3.32
C GLY A 135 -14.75 -12.65 2.01
N ILE A 136 -15.92 -13.27 1.84
CA ILE A 136 -16.79 -13.01 0.69
C ILE A 136 -17.27 -11.55 0.69
N ILE A 137 -17.64 -10.99 1.85
CA ILE A 137 -18.04 -9.58 1.97
C ILE A 137 -16.90 -8.65 1.51
N PHE A 138 -15.67 -8.89 1.99
CA PHE A 138 -14.50 -8.11 1.57
C PHE A 138 -14.25 -8.21 0.06
N LEU A 139 -14.36 -9.40 -0.53
CA LEU A 139 -14.20 -9.56 -1.98
C LEU A 139 -15.33 -8.91 -2.79
N LEU A 140 -16.55 -8.86 -2.28
CA LEU A 140 -17.64 -8.11 -2.92
C LEU A 140 -17.35 -6.61 -2.94
N PHE A 141 -16.84 -6.04 -1.84
CA PHE A 141 -16.38 -4.66 -1.83
C PHE A 141 -15.20 -4.45 -2.78
N PHE A 142 -14.26 -5.40 -2.86
CA PHE A 142 -13.18 -5.33 -3.84
C PHE A 142 -13.70 -5.36 -5.29
N ALA A 143 -14.71 -6.17 -5.58
CA ALA A 143 -15.35 -6.20 -6.90
C ALA A 143 -16.03 -4.86 -7.24
N ILE A 144 -16.70 -4.22 -6.26
CA ILE A 144 -17.28 -2.88 -6.41
C ILE A 144 -16.18 -1.85 -6.70
N PHE A 145 -15.04 -1.93 -6.00
CA PHE A 145 -13.89 -1.07 -6.25
C PHE A 145 -13.34 -1.24 -7.66
N LEU A 146 -13.14 -2.47 -8.11
CA LEU A 146 -12.67 -2.75 -9.47
C LEU A 146 -13.64 -2.24 -10.53
N TYR A 147 -14.95 -2.41 -10.30
CA TYR A 147 -15.97 -1.85 -11.18
C TYR A 147 -15.84 -0.31 -11.28
N TYR A 148 -15.71 0.37 -10.13
CA TYR A 148 -15.48 1.82 -10.08
C TYR A 148 -14.24 2.22 -10.89
N VAL A 149 -13.12 1.54 -10.70
CA VAL A 149 -11.87 1.85 -11.38
C VAL A 149 -11.98 1.65 -12.90
N ILE A 150 -12.62 0.56 -13.33
CA ILE A 150 -12.86 0.29 -14.75
C ILE A 150 -13.80 1.33 -15.37
N GLU A 151 -14.87 1.70 -14.66
CA GLU A 151 -15.82 2.73 -15.11
C GLU A 151 -15.14 4.10 -15.24
N ALA A 152 -14.35 4.49 -14.24
CA ALA A 152 -13.56 5.73 -14.29
C ALA A 152 -12.60 5.73 -15.48
N ALA A 153 -11.94 4.60 -15.77
CA ALA A 153 -11.03 4.47 -16.89
C ALA A 153 -11.75 4.59 -18.24
N ARG A 154 -12.97 4.05 -18.33
CA ARG A 154 -13.77 4.09 -19.55
C ARG A 154 -14.30 5.49 -19.84
N ASN A 155 -14.83 6.17 -18.82
CA ASN A 155 -15.41 7.51 -18.97
C ASN A 155 -14.35 8.54 -19.40
N SER A 156 -13.14 8.48 -18.84
CA SER A 156 -12.04 9.37 -19.25
C SER A 156 -11.63 9.16 -20.71
N ARG A 157 -11.73 7.93 -21.23
CA ARG A 157 -11.41 7.63 -22.64
C ARG A 157 -12.44 8.15 -23.63
N GLU A 158 -13.70 8.30 -23.19
CA GLU A 158 -14.80 8.82 -24.01
C GLU A 158 -14.81 10.37 -24.06
N GLU A 159 -14.28 11.05 -23.04
CA GLU A 159 -14.34 12.52 -22.91
C GLU A 159 -13.17 13.29 -23.56
N GLU A 160 -12.01 12.67 -23.83
CA GLU A 160 -10.86 13.34 -24.48
C GLU A 160 -10.76 13.06 -26.00
N PRO A 161 -10.96 14.07 -26.88
CA PRO A 161 -10.58 13.97 -28.27
C PRO A 161 -9.05 13.81 -28.41
N LEU A 162 -8.63 13.03 -29.41
CA LEU A 162 -7.24 12.84 -29.83
C LEU A 162 -6.52 14.18 -30.09
N ASP A 163 -5.88 14.76 -29.09
CA ASP A 163 -4.90 15.82 -29.29
C ASP A 163 -3.50 15.20 -29.36
N LEU A 164 -3.19 14.60 -30.51
CA LEU A 164 -1.93 13.90 -30.81
C LEU A 164 -0.67 14.80 -30.78
N ASN A 165 -0.78 16.07 -30.38
CA ASN A 165 0.25 17.09 -30.53
C ASN A 165 0.87 17.59 -29.22
N LYS A 166 0.60 16.97 -28.07
CA LYS A 166 1.34 17.29 -26.83
C LYS A 166 2.34 16.19 -26.48
N ASN A 167 3.55 16.44 -26.96
CA ASN A 167 4.84 15.79 -26.70
C ASN A 167 5.18 14.58 -27.57
N ASP A 168 5.99 14.85 -28.59
CA ASP A 168 6.97 13.97 -29.26
C ASP A 168 8.00 13.34 -28.29
N GLN A 169 7.58 12.89 -27.11
CA GLN A 169 8.34 11.88 -26.40
C GLN A 169 8.01 10.56 -27.09
N HIS A 170 9.03 9.83 -27.55
CA HIS A 170 8.86 8.49 -28.09
C HIS A 170 8.27 7.58 -27.00
N ILE A 171 6.95 7.61 -26.82
CA ILE A 171 6.20 6.64 -26.05
C ILE A 171 6.40 5.34 -26.82
N GLY A 172 7.34 4.50 -26.34
CA GLY A 172 7.68 3.26 -27.00
C GLY A 172 6.43 2.39 -27.21
N GLY A 173 6.49 1.43 -28.12
CA GLY A 173 5.37 0.52 -28.34
C GLY A 173 4.92 -0.16 -27.04
N TRP A 174 3.63 -0.50 -26.93
CA TRP A 174 3.01 -1.16 -25.77
C TRP A 174 3.88 -2.29 -25.17
N GLY A 175 4.41 -3.19 -26.00
CA GLY A 175 5.25 -4.29 -25.53
C GLY A 175 6.54 -3.85 -24.81
N LYS A 176 7.14 -2.73 -25.23
CA LYS A 176 8.31 -2.15 -24.56
C LYS A 176 7.93 -1.59 -23.18
N ASN A 177 6.80 -0.87 -23.07
CA ASN A 177 6.38 -0.31 -21.79
C ASN A 177 5.95 -1.41 -20.82
N VAL A 178 5.25 -2.45 -21.28
CA VAL A 178 4.93 -3.63 -20.46
C VAL A 178 6.21 -4.30 -19.96
N LEU A 179 7.20 -4.50 -20.84
CA LEU A 179 8.48 -5.08 -20.45
C LEU A 179 9.18 -4.22 -19.40
N ILE A 180 9.24 -2.90 -19.60
CA ILE A 180 9.85 -1.96 -18.65
C ILE A 180 9.12 -2.00 -17.30
N THR A 181 7.77 -2.00 -17.30
CA THR A 181 6.96 -2.13 -16.09
C THR A 181 7.26 -3.44 -15.36
N VAL A 182 7.27 -4.57 -16.06
CA VAL A 182 7.51 -5.89 -15.45
C VAL A 182 8.94 -6.00 -14.90
N VAL A 183 9.93 -5.55 -15.66
CA VAL A 183 11.33 -5.53 -15.21
C VAL A 183 11.53 -4.59 -14.02
N GLY A 184 10.90 -3.41 -14.05
CA GLY A 184 10.89 -2.46 -12.94
C GLY A 184 10.29 -3.07 -11.68
N LEU A 185 9.11 -3.68 -11.79
CA LEU A 185 8.45 -4.38 -10.68
C LEU A 185 9.31 -5.52 -10.12
N ALA A 186 9.87 -6.36 -10.99
CA ALA A 186 10.76 -7.43 -10.57
C ALA A 186 12.00 -6.88 -9.82
N ALA A 187 12.59 -5.79 -10.30
CA ALA A 187 13.71 -5.14 -9.63
C ALA A 187 13.30 -4.56 -8.25
N ILE A 188 12.10 -3.98 -8.12
CA ILE A 188 11.59 -3.49 -6.83
C ILE A 188 11.42 -4.65 -5.85
N VAL A 189 10.75 -5.73 -6.26
CA VAL A 189 10.48 -6.89 -5.39
C VAL A 189 11.79 -7.55 -4.96
N LEU A 190 12.71 -7.80 -5.91
CA LEU A 190 14.03 -8.38 -5.61
C LEU A 190 14.87 -7.44 -4.75
N GLY A 191 14.84 -6.14 -5.02
CA GLY A 191 15.54 -5.13 -4.24
C GLY A 191 15.04 -5.06 -2.81
N GLY A 192 13.72 -5.06 -2.61
CA GLY A 192 13.07 -5.11 -1.31
C GLY A 192 13.50 -6.35 -0.53
N PHE A 193 13.40 -7.53 -1.14
CA PHE A 193 13.85 -8.78 -0.53
C PHE A 193 15.31 -8.73 -0.09
N LEU A 194 16.22 -8.27 -0.96
CA LEU A 194 17.65 -8.15 -0.63
C LEU A 194 17.90 -7.17 0.52
N VAL A 195 17.18 -6.04 0.56
CA VAL A 195 17.31 -5.06 1.65
C VAL A 195 16.83 -5.65 2.96
N VAL A 196 15.69 -6.33 2.99
CA VAL A 196 15.14 -6.94 4.22
C VAL A 196 16.07 -8.02 4.75
N GLU A 197 16.46 -8.98 3.91
CA GLU A 197 17.37 -10.07 4.30
C GLU A 197 18.71 -9.55 4.81
N SER A 198 19.31 -8.61 4.06
CA SER A 198 20.61 -8.07 4.43
C SER A 198 20.55 -7.23 5.71
N SER A 199 19.47 -6.45 5.89
CA SER A 199 19.28 -5.63 7.10
C SER A 199 19.03 -6.51 8.32
N THR A 200 18.25 -7.58 8.17
CA THR A 200 18.00 -8.59 9.21
C THR A 200 19.30 -9.26 9.66
N ASP A 201 20.13 -9.77 8.74
CA ASP A 201 21.41 -10.40 9.09
C ASP A 201 22.38 -9.42 9.77
N ILE A 202 22.45 -8.17 9.28
CA ILE A 202 23.26 -7.13 9.92
C ILE A 202 22.76 -6.85 11.36
N ALA A 203 21.45 -6.68 11.55
CA ALA A 203 20.87 -6.36 12.85
C ALA A 203 21.09 -7.49 13.88
N LEU A 204 20.90 -8.75 13.47
CA LEU A 204 21.16 -9.91 14.33
C LEU A 204 22.64 -9.98 14.74
N ARG A 205 23.58 -9.73 13.82
CA ARG A 205 25.02 -9.68 14.12
C ARG A 205 25.41 -8.52 15.05
N LEU A 206 24.64 -7.43 15.04
CA LEU A 206 24.80 -6.30 15.94
C LEU A 206 24.16 -6.53 17.32
N GLY A 207 23.61 -7.73 17.57
CA GLY A 207 23.04 -8.13 18.86
C GLY A 207 21.57 -7.75 19.04
N MET A 208 20.87 -7.38 17.95
CA MET A 208 19.44 -7.14 17.99
C MET A 208 18.69 -8.48 18.13
N SER A 209 17.63 -8.53 18.93
CA SER A 209 16.81 -9.75 19.08
C SER A 209 15.98 -10.01 17.81
N GLU A 210 15.71 -11.28 17.52
CA GLU A 210 14.82 -11.68 16.41
C GLU A 210 13.46 -10.99 16.49
N THR A 211 12.91 -10.87 17.71
CA THR A 211 11.67 -10.16 17.97
C THR A 211 11.74 -8.70 17.53
N LEU A 212 12.81 -7.98 17.91
CA LEU A 212 12.94 -6.58 17.55
C LEU A 212 13.17 -6.41 16.04
N VAL A 213 13.88 -7.35 15.40
CA VAL A 213 14.06 -7.37 13.94
C VAL A 213 12.73 -7.57 13.22
N GLY A 214 11.91 -8.52 13.69
CA GLY A 214 10.58 -8.76 13.15
C GLY A 214 9.67 -7.53 13.28
N LEU A 215 9.63 -6.91 14.46
CA LEU A 215 8.79 -5.73 14.74
C LEU A 215 9.22 -4.45 14.03
N THR A 216 10.46 -4.37 13.52
CA THR A 216 11.00 -3.15 12.91
C THR A 216 11.42 -3.34 11.46
N ILE A 217 12.52 -4.05 11.22
CA ILE A 217 13.13 -4.20 9.89
C ILE A 217 12.21 -4.98 8.96
N VAL A 218 11.65 -6.10 9.42
CA VAL A 218 10.77 -6.92 8.57
C VAL A 218 9.44 -6.20 8.33
N ALA A 219 8.86 -5.60 9.38
CA ALA A 219 7.61 -4.86 9.28
C ALA A 219 7.70 -3.64 8.35
N ILE A 220 8.80 -2.89 8.39
CA ILE A 220 9.03 -1.76 7.45
C ILE A 220 9.44 -2.29 6.07
N GLY A 221 10.16 -3.40 6.07
CA GLY A 221 10.73 -4.07 4.92
C GLY A 221 9.71 -4.50 3.88
N SER A 222 8.60 -5.08 4.31
CA SER A 222 7.54 -5.55 3.42
C SER A 222 6.95 -4.42 2.58
N SER A 223 6.86 -3.20 3.14
CA SER A 223 6.33 -2.02 2.44
C SER A 223 7.40 -1.05 1.91
N LEU A 224 8.66 -1.50 1.81
CA LEU A 224 9.71 -0.76 1.08
C LEU A 224 9.38 -0.55 -0.41
N PRO A 225 8.83 -1.54 -1.14
CA PRO A 225 8.34 -1.36 -2.50
C PRO A 225 7.42 -0.14 -2.64
N GLU A 226 6.41 -0.04 -1.78
CA GLU A 226 5.43 1.04 -1.70
C GLU A 226 6.12 2.37 -1.45
N LEU A 227 6.98 2.41 -0.42
CA LEU A 227 7.67 3.63 -0.01
C LEU A 227 8.51 4.20 -1.15
N ILE A 228 9.39 3.37 -1.74
CA ILE A 228 10.31 3.83 -2.78
C ILE A 228 9.55 4.15 -4.08
N THR A 229 8.50 3.41 -4.40
CA THR A 229 7.66 3.66 -5.58
C THR A 229 6.89 4.97 -5.44
N SER A 230 6.28 5.24 -4.28
CA SER A 230 5.54 6.48 -4.01
C SER A 230 6.46 7.70 -3.97
N ILE A 231 7.65 7.59 -3.35
CA ILE A 231 8.66 8.65 -3.36
C ILE A 231 9.11 8.96 -4.80
N THR A 232 9.44 7.91 -5.57
CA THR A 232 9.89 8.07 -6.96
C THR A 232 8.81 8.70 -7.83
N ALA A 233 7.56 8.26 -7.70
CA ALA A 233 6.41 8.85 -8.40
C ALA A 233 6.23 10.33 -8.05
N ALA A 234 6.29 10.68 -6.76
CA ALA A 234 6.17 12.07 -6.32
C ALA A 234 7.33 12.95 -6.84
N MET A 235 8.58 12.45 -6.81
CA MET A 235 9.75 13.15 -7.35
C MET A 235 9.66 13.36 -8.87
N LYS A 236 9.02 12.44 -9.60
CA LYS A 236 8.70 12.57 -11.02
C LYS A 236 7.48 13.48 -11.29
N GLN A 237 6.96 14.16 -10.25
CA GLN A 237 5.77 15.03 -10.30
C GLN A 237 4.48 14.29 -10.64
N GLN A 238 4.44 12.97 -10.44
CA GLN A 238 3.27 12.12 -10.65
C GLN A 238 2.57 11.85 -9.31
N SER A 239 2.13 12.92 -8.64
CA SER A 239 1.48 12.84 -7.31
C SER A 239 0.22 11.95 -7.32
N GLU A 240 -0.51 11.93 -8.44
CA GLU A 240 -1.66 11.04 -8.66
C GLU A 240 -1.29 9.57 -8.56
N ILE A 241 -0.16 9.16 -9.15
CA ILE A 241 0.32 7.78 -9.07
C ILE A 241 0.81 7.48 -7.65
N ALA A 242 1.50 8.43 -6.99
CA ALA A 242 1.95 8.25 -5.61
C ALA A 242 0.78 8.04 -4.63
N LEU A 243 -0.24 8.90 -4.67
CA LEU A 243 -1.43 8.75 -3.81
C LEU A 243 -2.29 7.55 -4.22
N GLY A 244 -2.43 7.30 -5.53
CA GLY A 244 -3.12 6.13 -6.05
C GLY A 244 -2.48 4.83 -5.55
N ASN A 245 -1.14 4.77 -5.53
CA ASN A 245 -0.40 3.64 -4.98
C ASN A 245 -0.73 3.44 -3.49
N ILE A 246 -0.58 4.48 -2.66
CA ILE A 246 -0.79 4.39 -1.22
C ILE A 246 -2.22 3.95 -0.88
N VAL A 247 -3.22 4.65 -1.43
CA VAL A 247 -4.63 4.40 -1.11
C VAL A 247 -5.10 3.09 -1.76
N GLY A 248 -4.64 2.81 -2.98
CA GLY A 248 -4.91 1.57 -3.70
C GLY A 248 -4.36 0.35 -2.97
N SER A 249 -3.11 0.39 -2.48
CA SER A 249 -2.50 -0.70 -1.72
C SER A 249 -3.25 -0.95 -0.42
N SER A 250 -3.75 0.12 0.23
CA SER A 250 -4.60 -0.04 1.41
C SER A 250 -5.92 -0.75 1.14
N ILE A 251 -6.62 -0.34 0.08
CA ILE A 251 -7.88 -0.98 -0.36
C ILE A 251 -7.61 -2.44 -0.77
N PHE A 252 -6.54 -2.69 -1.51
CA PHE A 252 -6.11 -4.02 -1.93
C PHE A 252 -5.82 -4.93 -0.73
N ASN A 253 -5.05 -4.45 0.25
CA ASN A 253 -4.71 -5.22 1.44
C ASN A 253 -5.95 -5.56 2.29
N LEU A 254 -6.82 -4.58 2.52
CA LEU A 254 -7.99 -4.77 3.38
C LEU A 254 -9.12 -5.58 2.72
N PHE A 255 -9.37 -5.38 1.41
CA PHE A 255 -10.48 -6.08 0.76
C PHE A 255 -10.05 -7.34 0.00
N PHE A 256 -8.96 -7.29 -0.76
CA PHE A 256 -8.52 -8.46 -1.53
C PHE A 256 -7.69 -9.42 -0.69
N VAL A 257 -6.59 -8.95 -0.10
CA VAL A 257 -5.65 -9.83 0.61
C VAL A 257 -6.31 -10.46 1.84
N LEU A 258 -6.96 -9.65 2.67
CA LEU A 258 -7.69 -10.16 3.83
C LEU A 258 -8.86 -11.06 3.41
N GLY A 259 -9.59 -10.68 2.37
CA GLY A 259 -10.75 -11.44 1.87
C GLY A 259 -10.37 -12.82 1.35
N ILE A 260 -9.29 -12.93 0.57
CA ILE A 260 -8.75 -14.23 0.13
C ILE A 260 -8.24 -15.03 1.33
N SER A 261 -7.50 -14.38 2.24
CA SER A 261 -6.90 -15.05 3.39
C SER A 261 -7.96 -15.66 4.33
N SER A 262 -9.05 -14.94 4.61
CA SER A 262 -10.13 -15.45 5.46
C SER A 262 -11.00 -16.52 4.80
N ILE A 263 -11.11 -16.52 3.46
CA ILE A 263 -11.74 -17.64 2.72
C ILE A 263 -10.90 -18.92 2.84
N ILE A 264 -9.57 -18.79 2.71
CA ILE A 264 -8.63 -19.91 2.84
C ILE A 264 -8.75 -20.51 4.25
N SER A 265 -8.52 -19.69 5.28
CA SER A 265 -8.60 -20.08 6.68
C SER A 265 -9.34 -19.03 7.50
N PRO A 266 -10.37 -19.40 8.29
CA PRO A 266 -10.91 -18.50 9.31
C PRO A 266 -9.81 -17.97 10.23
N LEU A 267 -9.88 -16.68 10.57
CA LEU A 267 -8.80 -15.99 11.27
C LEU A 267 -9.30 -15.57 12.66
N PRO A 268 -8.86 -16.22 13.76
CA PRO A 268 -9.12 -15.71 15.10
C PRO A 268 -8.47 -14.32 15.27
N VAL A 269 -9.20 -13.40 15.90
CA VAL A 269 -8.76 -12.01 16.07
C VAL A 269 -8.35 -11.77 17.51
N ASN A 270 -7.14 -11.27 17.70
CA ASN A 270 -6.64 -10.84 19.00
C ASN A 270 -7.20 -9.46 19.38
N ASP A 271 -7.70 -9.32 20.61
CA ASP A 271 -8.25 -8.06 21.13
C ASP A 271 -7.28 -6.87 21.05
N LYS A 272 -5.96 -7.13 21.05
CA LYS A 272 -4.95 -6.07 20.89
C LYS A 272 -5.05 -5.34 19.55
N LEU A 273 -5.55 -6.00 18.50
CA LEU A 273 -5.64 -5.46 17.13
C LEU A 273 -6.71 -4.38 16.98
N PHE A 274 -7.71 -4.33 17.87
CA PHE A 274 -8.73 -3.28 17.85
C PHE A 274 -8.12 -1.89 17.97
N PHE A 275 -7.13 -1.74 18.85
CA PHE A 275 -6.42 -0.46 19.00
C PHE A 275 -5.73 -0.05 17.70
N ASP A 276 -5.07 -0.99 17.03
CA ASP A 276 -4.33 -0.73 15.79
C ASP A 276 -5.28 -0.32 14.65
N ILE A 277 -6.46 -0.93 14.56
CA ILE A 277 -7.47 -0.58 13.55
C ILE A 277 -8.12 0.77 13.84
N VAL A 278 -8.37 1.11 15.11
CA VAL A 278 -8.84 2.45 15.49
C VAL A 278 -7.79 3.50 15.13
N VAL A 279 -6.50 3.23 15.36
CA VAL A 279 -5.43 4.12 14.92
C VAL A 279 -5.42 4.27 13.40
N LEU A 280 -5.59 3.18 12.65
CA LEU A 280 -5.69 3.21 11.18
C LEU A 280 -6.87 4.04 10.70
N LEU A 281 -8.02 3.90 11.36
CA LEU A 281 -9.22 4.68 11.08
C LEU A 281 -8.96 6.18 11.28
N ILE A 282 -8.34 6.55 12.40
CA ILE A 282 -7.95 7.94 12.71
C ILE A 282 -6.97 8.46 11.66
N LEU A 283 -5.94 7.69 11.30
CA LEU A 283 -4.97 8.09 10.27
C LEU A 283 -5.63 8.31 8.90
N THR A 284 -6.60 7.46 8.54
CA THR A 284 -7.35 7.62 7.30
C THR A 284 -8.20 8.90 7.31
N ILE A 285 -8.82 9.24 8.46
CA ILE A 285 -9.54 10.52 8.65
C ILE A 285 -8.57 11.70 8.57
N VAL A 286 -7.41 11.61 9.21
CA VAL A 286 -6.38 12.66 9.17
C VAL A 286 -5.91 12.90 7.74
N LEU A 287 -5.63 11.82 6.99
CA LEU A 287 -5.27 11.91 5.57
C LEU A 287 -6.39 12.57 4.75
N PHE A 288 -7.65 12.23 5.00
CA PHE A 288 -8.80 12.85 4.36
C PHE A 288 -8.85 14.36 4.63
N ILE A 289 -8.67 14.79 5.89
CA ILE A 289 -8.67 16.21 6.28
C ILE A 289 -7.51 16.97 5.61
N PHE A 290 -6.31 16.40 5.63
CA PHE A 290 -5.14 17.01 4.98
C PHE A 290 -5.35 17.13 3.46
N SER A 291 -5.91 16.09 2.85
CA SER A 291 -6.24 16.07 1.43
C SER A 291 -7.29 17.11 1.04
N LEU A 292 -8.30 17.34 1.88
CA LEU A 292 -9.28 18.42 1.69
C LEU A 292 -8.67 19.81 1.80
N THR A 293 -7.62 19.94 2.61
CA THR A 293 -7.02 21.23 2.96
C THR A 293 -6.12 21.71 1.82
N HIS A 294 -6.64 22.57 0.95
CA HIS A 294 -5.97 23.07 -0.26
C HIS A 294 -5.66 22.02 -1.34
N TYR A 295 -6.32 20.87 -1.34
CA TYR A 295 -6.13 19.81 -2.34
C TYR A 295 -4.68 19.32 -2.44
N LYS A 296 -3.96 19.33 -1.30
CA LYS A 296 -2.58 18.88 -1.23
C LYS A 296 -2.18 18.46 0.18
N VAL A 297 -1.42 17.39 0.31
CA VAL A 297 -0.74 17.05 1.57
C VAL A 297 0.59 17.81 1.60
N LYS A 298 0.72 18.75 2.52
CA LYS A 298 1.89 19.63 2.63
C LYS A 298 3.04 18.96 3.39
N LYS A 299 4.24 19.54 3.29
CA LYS A 299 5.44 19.02 3.95
C LYS A 299 5.28 18.83 5.46
N TYR A 300 4.70 19.82 6.15
CA TYR A 300 4.54 19.75 7.61
C TYR A 300 3.51 18.70 8.03
N GLU A 301 2.47 18.48 7.23
CA GLU A 301 1.50 17.39 7.43
C GLU A 301 2.17 16.03 7.26
N GLY A 302 3.03 15.90 6.24
CA GLY A 302 3.83 14.70 6.03
C GLY A 302 4.82 14.42 7.17
N MET A 303 5.51 15.46 7.66
CA MET A 303 6.39 15.34 8.83
C MET A 303 5.62 14.93 10.09
N ALA A 304 4.40 15.46 10.30
CA ALA A 304 3.56 15.08 11.42
C ALA A 304 3.13 13.60 11.35
N LEU A 305 2.73 13.10 10.18
CA LEU A 305 2.39 11.69 9.97
C LEU A 305 3.59 10.76 10.19
N THR A 306 4.76 11.16 9.70
CA THR A 306 6.03 10.43 9.94
C THR A 306 6.35 10.35 11.42
N PHE A 307 6.26 11.47 12.13
CA PHE A 307 6.50 11.53 13.57
C PHE A 307 5.49 10.67 14.35
N PHE A 308 4.22 10.71 13.96
CA PHE A 308 3.20 9.84 14.52
C PHE A 308 3.55 8.36 14.37
N TYR A 309 4.00 7.92 13.18
CA TYR A 309 4.40 6.54 12.98
C TYR A 309 5.57 6.12 13.88
N ILE A 310 6.56 7.01 14.08
CA ILE A 310 7.68 6.72 14.99
C ILE A 310 7.16 6.51 16.42
N LEU A 311 6.23 7.35 16.90
CA LEU A 311 5.62 7.18 18.22
C LEU A 311 4.81 5.88 18.30
N TYR A 312 4.06 5.55 17.24
CA TYR A 312 3.29 4.32 17.15
C TYR A 312 4.20 3.07 17.15
N LEU A 313 5.33 3.12 16.45
CA LEU A 313 6.32 2.05 16.43
C LEU A 313 6.93 1.83 17.83
N ILE A 314 7.29 2.90 18.53
CA ILE A 314 7.76 2.82 19.93
C ILE A 314 6.70 2.18 20.82
N TYR A 315 5.43 2.58 20.66
CA TYR A 315 4.32 2.00 21.40
C TYR A 315 4.16 0.49 21.13
N ILE A 316 4.22 0.03 19.87
CA ILE A 316 4.16 -1.39 19.54
C ILE A 316 5.32 -2.15 20.20
N ILE A 317 6.54 -1.61 20.12
CA ILE A 317 7.73 -2.25 20.71
C ILE A 317 7.60 -2.36 22.23
N MET A 318 6.95 -1.42 22.90
CA MET A 318 6.71 -1.48 24.35
C MET A 318 5.53 -2.40 24.73
N ARG A 319 4.57 -2.60 23.82
CA ARG A 319 3.36 -3.41 24.03
C ARG A 319 3.61 -4.92 23.90
N ASN A 320 4.63 -5.30 23.11
CA ASN A 320 4.99 -6.67 22.78
C ASN A 320 6.31 -7.08 23.44
#